data_AF-A0A127SZA8-F1
#
_entry.id   AF-A0A127SZA8-F1
#
_cell.length_a   1.000
_cell.length_b   1.000
_cell.length_c   1.000
_cell.angle_alpha   90.00
_cell.angle_beta   90.00
_cell.angle_gamma   90.00
#
_symmetry.space_group_name_H-M   'P 1'
#
loop_
_entity.id
_entity.type
_entity.pdbx_description
1 polymer ?
#
loop_
_entity_poly.entity_id
_entity_poly.type
_entity_poly.pdbx_seq_one_letter_code
_entity_poly.pdbx_strand_id
1 'polypeptide(L)'
;GVTGFPVHIKLDTGMHRLGFDPENDMEELIGKLKHQNAIIPRSVFSHFVGSDADCFDDFSAHQFELFDKGSKQLQAAFDHKILRHICNSAGIEHFPERQLDMCRLGLGLYGINSRNNETINCVSTLKTTILQMH
;
A
#
# COMPACT_ATOMS: atom_id res chain seq x y z
N GLY A 1 -7.83 7.01 -29.46
CA GLY A 1 -6.87 6.95 -28.33
C GLY A 1 -7.29 5.86 -27.37
N VAL A 2 -6.41 5.41 -26.47
CA VAL A 2 -6.76 4.45 -25.43
C VAL A 2 -7.80 5.07 -24.49
N THR A 3 -8.87 4.33 -24.19
CA THR A 3 -9.94 4.73 -23.27
C THR A 3 -10.02 3.72 -22.12
N GLY A 4 -10.32 4.19 -20.91
CA GLY A 4 -10.48 3.33 -19.74
C GLY A 4 -9.21 2.60 -19.31
N PHE A 5 -8.03 3.22 -19.49
CA PHE A 5 -6.79 2.64 -19.00
C PHE A 5 -6.83 2.50 -17.47
N PRO A 6 -6.59 1.30 -16.92
CA PRO A 6 -6.74 1.05 -15.50
C PRO A 6 -5.64 1.72 -14.69
N VAL A 7 -5.99 2.41 -13.61
CA VAL A 7 -5.03 3.07 -12.72
C VAL A 7 -5.25 2.71 -11.25
N HIS A 8 -4.16 2.80 -10.48
CA HIS A 8 -4.15 2.68 -9.03
C HIS A 8 -4.00 4.09 -8.44
N ILE A 9 -5.01 4.55 -7.70
CA ILE A 9 -4.99 5.86 -7.05
C ILE A 9 -4.23 5.74 -5.74
N LYS A 10 -3.15 6.52 -5.60
CA LYS A 10 -2.40 6.54 -4.35
C LYS A 10 -2.90 7.68 -3.47
N LEU A 11 -3.22 7.37 -2.22
CA LEU A 11 -3.46 8.36 -1.18
C LEU A 11 -2.21 8.53 -0.32
N ASP A 12 -1.90 9.76 0.06
CA ASP A 12 -0.85 10.05 1.02
C ASP A 12 -1.45 10.21 2.41
N THR A 13 -1.22 9.21 3.26
CA THR A 13 -1.71 9.19 4.64
C THR A 13 -0.59 9.40 5.64
N GLY A 14 0.46 10.15 5.26
CA GLY A 14 1.57 10.52 6.14
C GLY A 14 2.95 10.01 5.71
N MET A 15 3.10 9.40 4.53
CA MET A 15 4.43 9.05 4.00
C MET A 15 5.08 10.25 3.29
N HIS A 16 4.29 11.19 2.78
CA HIS A 16 4.74 12.44 2.14
C HIS A 16 5.73 12.26 0.98
N ARG A 17 5.65 11.09 0.34
CA ARG A 17 6.47 10.76 -0.83
C ARG A 17 5.71 10.95 -2.13
N LEU A 18 4.51 10.38 -2.21
CA LEU A 18 3.60 10.42 -3.36
C LEU A 18 2.19 10.10 -2.87
N GLY A 19 1.18 10.72 -3.46
CA GLY A 19 -0.24 10.42 -3.23
C GLY A 19 -1.05 11.70 -3.12
N PHE A 20 -2.36 11.57 -3.28
CA PHE A 20 -3.32 12.65 -3.05
C PHE A 20 -3.65 12.73 -1.56
N ASP A 21 -3.86 13.95 -1.06
CA ASP A 21 -4.31 14.19 0.30
C ASP A 21 -5.77 13.71 0.47
N PRO A 22 -6.05 12.73 1.34
CA PRO A 22 -7.39 12.21 1.58
C PRO A 22 -8.39 13.25 2.10
N GLU A 23 -7.92 14.33 2.70
CA GLU A 23 -8.78 15.36 3.28
C GLU A 23 -9.07 16.49 2.31
N ASN A 24 -8.07 16.86 1.51
CA ASN A 24 -8.13 18.09 0.70
C ASN A 24 -8.34 17.82 -0.80
N ASP A 25 -7.84 16.70 -1.34
CA ASP A 25 -7.77 16.50 -2.80
C ASP A 25 -8.93 15.67 -3.37
N MET A 26 -9.67 14.96 -2.52
CA MET A 26 -10.59 13.89 -2.98
C MET A 26 -11.71 14.39 -3.89
N GLU A 27 -12.30 15.54 -3.57
CA GLU A 27 -13.38 16.13 -4.38
C GLU A 27 -12.88 16.52 -5.77
N GLU A 28 -11.75 17.24 -5.85
CA GLU A 28 -11.15 17.66 -7.13
C GLU A 28 -10.70 16.44 -7.95
N LEU A 29 -10.08 15.45 -7.31
CA LEU A 29 -9.64 14.21 -7.94
C LEU A 29 -10.81 13.46 -8.57
N ILE A 30 -11.90 13.25 -7.81
CA ILE A 30 -13.12 12.60 -8.31
C ILE A 30 -13.70 13.39 -9.47
N GLY A 31 -13.77 14.72 -9.34
CA GLY A 31 -14.20 15.62 -10.40
C GLY A 31 -13.40 15.39 -11.68
N LYS A 32 -12.07 15.45 -11.62
CA LYS A 32 -11.21 15.24 -12.79
C LYS A 32 -11.36 13.86 -13.39
N LEU A 33 -11.46 12.81 -12.57
CA LEU A 33 -11.63 11.44 -13.04
C LEU A 33 -12.98 11.24 -13.75
N LYS A 34 -14.05 11.91 -13.34
CA LYS A 34 -15.37 11.83 -13.99
C LYS A 34 -15.49 12.62 -15.29
N HIS A 35 -14.71 13.70 -15.45
CA HIS A 35 -14.76 14.57 -16.65
C HIS A 35 -13.88 14.08 -17.81
N GLN A 36 -13.40 12.84 -17.74
CA GLN A 36 -12.53 12.23 -18.74
C GLN A 36 -12.87 10.74 -18.90
N ASN A 37 -12.42 10.12 -19.99
CA ASN A 37 -12.65 8.71 -20.30
C ASN A 37 -11.35 7.95 -20.64
N ALA A 38 -10.19 8.58 -20.51
CA ALA A 38 -8.88 8.01 -20.82
C ALA A 38 -8.43 7.01 -19.75
N ILE A 39 -8.65 7.30 -18.47
CA ILE A 39 -8.26 6.46 -17.33
C ILE A 39 -9.47 6.06 -16.48
N ILE A 40 -9.38 4.93 -15.78
CA ILE A 40 -10.40 4.46 -14.85
C ILE A 40 -9.75 3.96 -13.55
N PRO A 41 -10.16 4.45 -12.37
CA PRO A 41 -9.61 3.96 -11.11
C PRO A 41 -10.06 2.52 -10.87
N ARG A 42 -9.09 1.59 -10.78
CA ARG A 42 -9.36 0.16 -10.47
C ARG A 42 -8.97 -0.21 -9.05
N SER A 43 -8.06 0.54 -8.46
CA SER A 43 -7.75 0.42 -7.04
C SER A 43 -7.44 1.78 -6.41
N VAL A 44 -7.49 1.80 -5.09
CA VAL A 44 -6.97 2.87 -4.25
C VAL A 44 -6.08 2.28 -3.17
N PHE A 45 -4.95 2.94 -2.90
CA PHE A 45 -3.95 2.39 -1.99
C PHE A 45 -3.19 3.47 -1.22
N SER A 46 -2.68 3.09 -0.06
CA SER A 46 -1.67 3.84 0.69
C SER A 46 -0.59 2.88 1.21
N HIS A 47 0.34 3.37 2.03
CA HIS A 47 1.44 2.62 2.61
C HIS A 47 1.62 3.01 4.08
N PHE A 48 1.60 2.03 4.98
CA PHE A 48 2.01 2.25 6.37
C PHE A 48 3.49 2.61 6.43
N VAL A 49 3.83 3.65 7.20
CA VAL A 49 5.21 4.14 7.32
C VAL A 49 6.02 3.28 8.28
N GLY A 50 5.44 2.94 9.44
CA GLY A 50 6.14 2.27 10.54
C GLY A 50 5.43 1.01 11.05
N SER A 51 4.70 0.30 10.19
CA SER A 51 3.98 -0.94 10.55
C SER A 51 4.88 -2.06 11.10
N ASP A 52 6.20 -1.89 11.00
CA ASP A 52 7.22 -2.79 11.49
C ASP A 52 7.56 -2.61 12.99
N ALA A 53 7.05 -1.56 13.65
CA ALA A 53 7.32 -1.29 15.06
C ALA A 53 6.10 -0.75 15.84
N ASP A 54 5.91 -1.25 17.07
CA ASP A 54 4.76 -0.95 17.94
C ASP A 54 4.65 0.54 18.32
N CYS A 55 5.78 1.24 18.39
CA CYS A 55 5.79 2.66 18.71
C CYS A 55 5.10 3.54 17.65
N PHE A 56 4.77 2.98 16.48
CA PHE A 56 4.02 3.65 15.42
C PHE A 56 2.58 3.19 15.32
N ASP A 57 2.02 2.46 16.29
CA ASP A 57 0.66 1.93 16.20
C ASP A 57 -0.40 3.02 16.17
N ASP A 58 -0.29 4.03 17.03
CA ASP A 58 -1.18 5.19 17.03
C ASP A 58 -1.11 5.95 15.70
N PHE A 59 0.10 6.12 15.16
CA PHE A 59 0.29 6.72 13.85
C PHE A 59 -0.35 5.86 12.77
N SER A 60 -0.11 4.55 12.76
CA SER A 60 -0.67 3.60 11.79
C SER A 60 -2.20 3.53 11.85
N ALA A 61 -2.79 3.66 13.04
CA ALA A 61 -4.24 3.80 13.20
C ALA A 61 -4.75 5.08 12.52
N HIS A 62 -4.11 6.22 12.77
CA HIS A 62 -4.44 7.46 12.09
C HIS A 62 -4.26 7.38 10.56
N GLN A 63 -3.18 6.76 10.07
CA GLN A 63 -2.98 6.51 8.64
C GLN A 63 -4.14 5.70 8.05
N PHE A 64 -4.61 4.68 8.78
CA PHE A 64 -5.70 3.84 8.34
C PHE A 64 -7.04 4.59 8.32
N GLU A 65 -7.32 5.43 9.31
CA GLU A 65 -8.54 6.26 9.35
C GLU A 65 -8.62 7.21 8.14
N LEU A 66 -7.52 7.93 7.86
CA LEU A 66 -7.43 8.80 6.69
C LEU A 66 -7.60 8.00 5.39
N PHE A 67 -6.94 6.85 5.29
CA PHE A 67 -7.07 5.98 4.13
C PHE A 67 -8.49 5.47 3.96
N ASP A 68 -9.14 5.01 5.04
CA ASP A 68 -10.48 4.45 5.01
C ASP A 68 -11.50 5.50 4.56
N LYS A 69 -11.41 6.72 5.09
CA LYS A 69 -12.24 7.87 4.68
C LYS A 69 -12.07 8.18 3.19
N GLY A 70 -10.85 8.45 2.73
CA GLY A 70 -10.60 8.83 1.33
C GLY A 70 -10.92 7.70 0.33
N SER A 71 -10.57 6.46 0.67
CA SER A 71 -10.85 5.31 -0.20
C SER A 71 -12.34 5.01 -0.33
N LYS A 72 -13.13 5.16 0.74
CA LYS A 72 -14.59 5.04 0.70
C LYS A 72 -15.23 6.17 -0.12
N GLN A 73 -14.73 7.40 -0.03
CA GLN A 73 -15.21 8.52 -0.84
C GLN A 73 -14.99 8.24 -2.34
N LEU A 74 -13.83 7.72 -2.72
CA LEU A 74 -13.57 7.30 -4.10
C LEU A 74 -14.49 6.14 -4.52
N GLN A 75 -14.65 5.10 -3.70
CA GLN A 75 -15.55 3.98 -3.99
C GLN A 75 -16.99 4.44 -4.22
N ALA A 76 -17.52 5.33 -3.37
CA ALA A 76 -18.88 5.84 -3.50
C ALA A 76 -19.12 6.67 -4.77
N ALA A 77 -18.05 7.17 -5.40
CA ALA A 77 -18.16 7.98 -6.60
C ALA A 77 -18.29 7.18 -7.90
N PHE A 78 -18.00 5.87 -7.90
CA PHE A 78 -18.02 5.03 -9.11
C PHE A 78 -18.85 3.76 -8.88
N ASP A 79 -19.58 3.31 -9.91
CA ASP A 79 -20.50 2.17 -9.78
C ASP A 79 -19.78 0.80 -9.78
N HIS A 80 -18.50 0.76 -10.17
CA HIS A 80 -17.70 -0.47 -10.18
C HIS A 80 -16.86 -0.61 -8.91
N LYS A 81 -16.52 -1.86 -8.57
CA LYS A 81 -15.62 -2.14 -7.42
C LYS A 81 -14.23 -1.55 -7.66
N ILE A 82 -13.79 -0.68 -6.74
CA ILE A 82 -12.41 -0.19 -6.64
C ILE A 82 -11.73 -0.96 -5.50
N LEU A 83 -10.68 -1.72 -5.80
CA LEU A 83 -9.95 -2.52 -4.81
C LEU A 83 -9.21 -1.61 -3.81
N ARG A 84 -9.21 -1.97 -2.53
CA ARG A 84 -8.53 -1.21 -1.47
C ARG A 84 -7.38 -2.01 -0.88
N HIS A 85 -6.21 -1.39 -0.77
CA HIS A 85 -5.03 -2.05 -0.20
C HIS A 85 -4.05 -1.09 0.47
N ILE A 86 -3.60 -1.40 1.69
CA ILE A 86 -2.66 -0.56 2.44
C ILE A 86 -1.46 -1.35 2.98
N CYS A 87 -1.66 -2.61 3.38
CA CYS A 87 -0.64 -3.41 4.02
C CYS A 87 0.55 -3.75 3.10
N ASN A 88 1.76 -3.47 3.60
CA ASN A 88 3.02 -4.11 3.23
C ASN A 88 3.21 -5.40 4.04
N SER A 89 4.34 -6.10 3.90
CA SER A 89 4.64 -7.32 4.67
C SER A 89 4.43 -7.18 6.18
N ALA A 90 4.96 -6.12 6.79
CA ALA A 90 4.83 -5.89 8.23
C ALA A 90 3.37 -5.61 8.62
N GLY A 91 2.63 -4.80 7.86
CA GLY A 91 1.22 -4.53 8.13
C GLY A 91 0.30 -5.74 7.95
N ILE A 92 0.66 -6.73 7.13
CA ILE A 92 -0.10 -7.99 7.00
C ILE A 92 -0.08 -8.76 8.33
N GLU A 93 1.10 -8.86 8.94
CA GLU A 93 1.32 -9.58 10.20
C GLU A 93 0.82 -8.77 11.39
N HIS A 94 1.11 -7.47 11.42
CA HIS A 94 0.84 -6.63 12.57
C HIS A 94 -0.64 -6.21 12.70
N PHE A 95 -1.29 -5.95 11.57
CA PHE A 95 -2.66 -5.44 11.52
C PHE A 95 -3.55 -6.34 10.64
N PRO A 96 -3.81 -7.60 11.05
CA PRO A 96 -4.56 -8.56 10.25
C PRO A 96 -5.98 -8.08 9.90
N GLU A 97 -6.58 -7.22 10.73
CA GLU A 97 -7.88 -6.61 10.52
C GLU A 97 -7.89 -5.53 9.41
N ARG A 98 -6.71 -5.08 8.94
CA ARG A 98 -6.55 -3.99 7.96
C ARG A 98 -6.12 -4.47 6.56
N GLN A 99 -6.20 -5.77 6.29
CA GLN A 99 -5.78 -6.37 5.01
C GLN A 99 -6.69 -6.04 3.81
N LEU A 100 -7.95 -5.65 4.05
CA LEU A 100 -8.92 -5.18 3.04
C LEU A 100 -9.08 -6.14 1.84
N ASP A 101 -9.07 -5.63 0.60
CA ASP A 101 -9.28 -6.44 -0.60
C ASP A 101 -7.98 -7.09 -1.12
N MET A 102 -6.82 -6.55 -0.78
CA MET A 102 -5.51 -6.98 -1.28
C MET A 102 -4.38 -6.52 -0.35
N CYS A 103 -3.31 -7.32 -0.29
CA CYS A 103 -2.08 -7.00 0.42
C CYS A 103 -0.88 -6.97 -0.53
N ARG A 104 0.15 -6.18 -0.20
CA ARG A 104 1.39 -6.06 -0.99
C ARG A 104 2.55 -6.72 -0.23
N LEU A 105 2.64 -8.04 -0.32
CA LEU A 105 3.71 -8.83 0.29
C LEU A 105 5.04 -8.57 -0.42
N GLY A 106 6.02 -8.03 0.31
CA GLY A 106 7.36 -7.68 -0.17
C GLY A 106 8.42 -8.53 0.52
N LEU A 107 9.08 -7.99 1.55
CA LEU A 107 10.15 -8.67 2.29
C LEU A 107 9.76 -10.07 2.82
N GLY A 108 8.50 -10.28 3.24
CA GLY A 108 8.01 -11.59 3.66
C GLY A 108 8.00 -12.65 2.54
N LEU A 109 7.92 -12.24 1.26
CA LEU A 109 8.09 -13.14 0.11
C LEU A 109 9.51 -13.73 0.06
N TYR A 110 10.50 -12.98 0.57
CA TYR A 110 11.89 -13.43 0.66
C TYR A 110 12.17 -14.23 1.94
N GLY A 111 11.12 -14.64 2.66
CA GLY A 111 11.23 -15.45 3.86
C GLY A 111 11.90 -14.73 5.02
N ILE A 112 11.82 -13.40 5.07
CA ILE A 112 12.32 -12.56 6.17
C ILE A 112 11.14 -11.86 6.84
N ASN A 113 11.05 -11.98 8.16
CA ASN A 113 10.08 -11.24 8.96
C ASN A 113 10.44 -9.75 8.94
N SER A 114 9.46 -8.92 8.60
CA SER A 114 9.71 -7.49 8.34
C SER A 114 9.79 -6.63 9.60
N ARG A 115 9.54 -7.20 10.78
CA ARG A 115 9.53 -6.52 12.08
C ARG A 115 10.81 -6.79 12.86
N ASN A 116 11.29 -8.04 12.84
CA ASN A 116 12.44 -8.48 13.64
C ASN A 116 13.61 -9.05 12.82
N ASN A 117 13.51 -9.07 11.48
CA ASN A 117 14.50 -9.65 10.56
C ASN A 117 14.77 -11.15 10.75
N GLU A 118 13.95 -11.87 11.51
CA GLU A 118 14.08 -13.32 11.64
C GLU A 118 13.83 -14.00 10.30
N THR A 119 14.57 -15.08 10.03
CA THR A 119 14.34 -15.90 8.84
C THR A 119 13.11 -16.78 9.09
N ILE A 120 12.03 -16.48 8.37
CA ILE A 120 10.83 -17.32 8.30
C ILE A 120 11.16 -18.59 7.50
N ASN A 121 11.77 -18.41 6.33
CA ASN A 121 12.22 -19.50 5.45
C ASN A 121 13.44 -19.03 4.63
N CYS A 122 14.50 -19.82 4.57
CA CYS A 122 15.65 -19.48 3.72
C CYS A 122 15.29 -19.70 2.23
N VAL A 123 15.14 -18.62 1.47
CA VAL A 123 14.79 -18.68 0.03
C VAL A 123 15.98 -18.44 -0.90
N SER A 124 17.07 -17.85 -0.39
CA SER A 124 18.27 -17.53 -1.17
C SER A 124 19.52 -17.74 -0.34
N THR A 125 20.59 -18.21 -0.99
CA THR A 125 21.90 -18.42 -0.36
C THR A 125 22.98 -17.92 -1.30
N LEU A 126 23.89 -17.08 -0.80
CA LEU A 126 25.10 -16.69 -1.51
C LEU A 126 26.24 -17.62 -1.13
N LYS A 127 26.87 -18.26 -2.12
CA LYS A 127 28.04 -19.14 -1.92
C LYS A 127 29.21 -18.63 -2.77
N THR A 128 30.42 -18.72 -2.23
CA THR A 128 31.66 -18.40 -2.96
C THR A 128 32.75 -19.42 -2.61
N THR A 129 33.82 -19.45 -3.38
CA THR A 129 34.98 -20.33 -3.17
C THR A 129 36.21 -19.50 -2.84
N ILE A 130 36.95 -19.87 -1.80
CA ILE A 130 38.24 -19.24 -1.50
C ILE A 130 39.25 -19.70 -2.56
N LEU A 131 39.71 -18.77 -3.40
CA LEU A 131 40.66 -19.07 -4.48
C LEU A 131 42.11 -19.11 -4.00
N GLN A 132 42.44 -18.36 -2.94
CA GLN A 132 43.81 -18.25 -2.42
C GLN A 132 43.79 -17.91 -0.93
N MET A 133 44.64 -18.58 -0.16
CA MET A 133 45.00 -18.21 1.21
C MET A 133 46.52 -18.09 1.27
N HIS A 134 47.02 -17.02 1.88
CA HIS A 134 48.45 -16.81 2.17
C HIS A 134 48.69 -16.88 3.67
#